data_AF-A0A2H0WBH0-F1
#
_entry.id   AF-A0A2H0WBH0-F1
#
_cell.length_a   1.000
_cell.length_b   1.000
_cell.length_c   1.000
_cell.angle_alpha   90.00
_cell.angle_beta   90.00
_cell.angle_gamma   90.00
#
_symmetry.space_group_name_H-M   'P 1'
#
loop_
_entity.id
_entity.type
_entity.pdbx_description
1 polymer ?
#
loop_
_entity_poly.entity_id
_entity_poly.type
_entity_poly.pdbx_seq_one_letter_code
_entity_poly.pdbx_strand_id
1 'polypeptide(L)'
;FELRPLLKISRVELEEYAQQHALVWLEDPSNQDPKYLRNWLRQTWLPLLEKKCPGALKSMARSLEILRESAEVDLPQDLWLDGGISRSVLMTLSRSQQKQVFAIYLRSRGQWHFTHNHLEELIKYLDVSRKEHTFKLAQMQWYFTCERVFAETPFVVNPE
;
A
#
# COMPACT_ATOMS: atom_id res chain seq x y z
N PHE A 1 2.17 -9.05 -7.90
CA PHE A 1 3.22 -9.03 -6.88
C PHE A 1 4.47 -8.40 -7.48
N GLU A 2 4.91 -7.26 -6.97
CA GLU A 2 6.23 -6.72 -7.32
C GLU A 2 7.29 -7.43 -6.47
N LEU A 3 8.18 -8.19 -7.11
CA LEU A 3 9.34 -8.79 -6.44
C LEU A 3 10.40 -7.71 -6.18
N ARG A 4 10.90 -7.61 -4.93
CA ARG A 4 11.96 -6.67 -4.52
C ARG A 4 13.18 -7.41 -3.96
N PRO A 5 13.89 -8.21 -4.78
CA PRO A 5 14.95 -9.10 -4.31
C PRO A 5 16.13 -8.37 -3.65
N LEU A 6 16.41 -7.13 -4.07
CA LEU A 6 17.53 -6.34 -3.56
C LEU A 6 17.17 -5.47 -2.34
N LEU A 7 15.95 -5.60 -1.78
CA LEU A 7 15.48 -4.71 -0.70
C LEU A 7 16.35 -4.79 0.57
N LYS A 8 16.96 -5.94 0.83
CA LYS A 8 17.83 -6.17 2.00
C LYS A 8 19.29 -5.81 1.76
N ILE A 9 19.66 -5.48 0.51
CA ILE A 9 21.04 -5.17 0.13
C ILE A 9 21.20 -3.66 0.15
N SER A 10 22.23 -3.18 0.84
CA SER A 10 22.53 -1.75 0.91
C SER A 10 23.07 -1.25 -0.43
N ARG A 11 22.98 0.07 -0.63
CA ARG A 11 23.54 0.73 -1.81
C ARG A 11 25.06 0.54 -1.93
N VAL A 12 25.77 0.59 -0.80
CA VAL A 12 27.23 0.41 -0.76
C VAL A 12 27.61 -0.98 -1.24
N GLU A 13 26.93 -2.02 -0.76
CA GLU A 13 27.17 -3.40 -1.22
C GLU A 13 26.90 -3.57 -2.72
N LEU A 14 25.86 -2.91 -3.26
CA LEU A 14 25.57 -2.93 -4.70
C LEU A 14 26.65 -2.21 -5.52
N GLU A 15 27.15 -1.07 -5.04
CA GLU A 15 28.22 -0.32 -5.70
C GLU A 15 29.54 -1.09 -5.70
N GLU A 16 29.90 -1.70 -4.56
CA GLU A 16 31.08 -2.57 -4.44
C GLU A 16 30.99 -3.79 -5.36
N TYR A 17 29.84 -4.47 -5.39
CA TYR A 17 29.60 -5.59 -6.29
C TYR A 17 29.73 -5.17 -7.77
N ALA A 18 29.12 -4.04 -8.12
CA ALA A 18 29.19 -3.53 -9.49
C ALA A 18 30.62 -3.18 -9.91
N GLN A 19 31.42 -2.61 -9.01
CA GLN A 19 32.84 -2.33 -9.24
C GLN A 19 33.67 -3.62 -9.38
N GLN A 20 33.48 -4.60 -8.48
CA GLN A 20 34.19 -5.88 -8.51
C GLN A 20 33.96 -6.65 -9.82
N HIS A 21 32.75 -6.54 -10.38
CA HIS A 21 32.37 -7.19 -11.62
C HIS A 21 32.49 -6.29 -12.87
N ALA A 22 33.06 -5.09 -12.73
CA ALA A 22 33.21 -4.10 -13.81
C ALA A 22 31.91 -3.82 -14.57
N LEU A 23 30.79 -3.78 -13.85
CA LEU A 23 29.47 -3.48 -14.42
C LEU A 23 29.40 -1.99 -14.76
N VAL A 24 28.88 -1.69 -15.95
CA VAL A 24 28.58 -0.31 -16.36
C VAL A 24 27.08 -0.10 -16.25
N TRP A 25 26.67 0.94 -15.53
CA TRP A 25 25.26 1.34 -15.41
C TRP A 25 25.06 2.79 -15.84
N LEU A 26 23.85 3.10 -16.29
CA LEU A 26 23.44 4.46 -16.65
C LEU A 26 22.88 5.17 -15.42
N GLU A 27 23.39 6.37 -15.12
CA GLU A 27 22.78 7.24 -14.13
C GLU A 27 21.65 8.04 -14.76
N ASP A 28 20.41 7.78 -14.33
CA ASP A 28 19.27 8.62 -14.71
C ASP A 28 19.38 9.99 -14.01
N PRO A 29 19.44 11.12 -14.75
CA PRO A 29 19.54 12.46 -14.18
C PRO A 29 18.39 12.81 -13.22
N SER A 30 17.20 12.22 -13.41
CA SER A 30 16.04 12.44 -12.53
C SER A 30 16.27 11.93 -11.11
N ASN A 31 17.20 11.00 -10.90
CA ASN A 31 17.57 10.52 -9.56
C ASN A 31 18.20 11.61 -8.69
N GLN A 32 18.71 12.68 -9.30
CA GLN A 32 19.32 13.80 -8.60
C GLN A 32 18.40 15.00 -8.44
N ASP A 33 17.18 14.96 -9.00
CA ASP A 33 16.27 16.10 -9.00
C ASP A 33 15.54 16.23 -7.64
N PRO A 34 15.81 17.29 -6.85
CA PRO A 34 15.23 17.46 -5.52
C PRO A 34 13.76 17.88 -5.56
N LYS A 35 13.18 18.18 -6.73
CA LYS A 35 11.74 18.47 -6.83
C LYS A 35 10.89 17.27 -6.43
N TYR A 36 11.43 16.06 -6.57
CA TYR A 36 10.77 14.84 -6.11
C TYR A 36 11.04 14.63 -4.63
N LEU A 37 9.97 14.54 -3.82
CA LEU A 37 10.04 14.34 -2.37
C LEU A 37 10.97 13.18 -1.98
N ARG A 38 10.93 12.07 -2.73
CA ARG A 38 11.81 10.91 -2.49
C ARG A 38 13.29 11.26 -2.57
N ASN A 39 13.69 12.05 -3.57
CA ASN A 39 15.08 12.45 -3.77
C ASN A 39 15.50 13.44 -2.69
N TRP A 40 14.66 14.44 -2.38
CA TRP A 40 14.91 15.38 -1.29
C TRP A 40 15.06 14.68 0.07
N LEU A 41 14.19 13.72 0.39
CA LEU A 41 14.31 12.92 1.61
C LEU A 41 15.66 12.19 1.66
N ARG A 42 16.03 11.50 0.56
CA ARG A 42 17.28 10.74 0.46
C ARG A 42 18.53 11.61 0.56
N GLN A 43 18.54 12.74 -0.13
CA GLN A 43 19.74 13.56 -0.31
C GLN A 43 19.90 14.63 0.78
N THR A 44 18.81 15.07 1.40
CA THR A 44 18.83 16.21 2.32
C THR A 44 18.35 15.81 3.71
N TRP A 45 17.11 15.35 3.84
CA TRP A 45 16.51 15.18 5.17
C TRP A 45 17.10 14.01 5.96
N LEU A 46 17.23 12.82 5.35
CA LEU A 46 17.77 11.64 6.02
C LEU A 46 19.22 11.83 6.50
N PRO A 47 20.14 12.40 5.68
CA PRO A 47 21.50 12.71 6.15
C PRO A 47 21.53 13.74 7.30
N LEU A 48 20.67 14.77 7.24
CA LEU A 48 20.58 15.77 8.32
C LEU A 48 20.08 15.16 9.63
N LEU A 49 19.10 14.25 9.55
CA LEU A 49 18.60 13.52 10.71
C LEU A 49 19.68 12.66 11.34
N GLU A 50 20.41 11.88 10.55
CA GLU A 50 21.49 11.01 11.03
C GLU A 50 22.63 11.81 11.66
N LYS A 51 22.94 13.00 11.12
CA LYS A 51 23.94 13.91 11.72
C LYS A 51 23.48 14.50 13.06
N LYS A 52 22.18 14.79 13.21
CA LYS A 52 21.62 15.34 14.46
C LYS A 52 21.43 14.28 15.53
N CYS A 53 21.06 13.06 15.13
CA CYS A 53 20.83 11.92 16.01
C CYS A 53 21.43 10.66 15.36
N PRO A 54 22.69 10.32 15.67
CA PRO A 54 23.34 9.13 15.12
C PRO A 54 22.54 7.85 15.46
N GLY A 55 22.30 7.00 14.47
CA GLY A 55 21.49 5.78 14.59
C GLY A 55 19.98 5.99 14.42
N ALA A 56 19.52 7.21 14.14
CA ALA A 56 18.11 7.50 13.91
C ALA A 56 17.54 6.71 12.72
N LEU A 57 18.28 6.61 11.61
CA LEU A 57 17.82 5.89 10.43
C LEU A 57 17.62 4.39 10.71
N LYS A 58 18.57 3.77 11.41
CA LYS A 58 18.48 2.35 11.83
C LYS A 58 17.31 2.12 12.77
N SER A 59 17.10 3.05 13.71
CA SER A 59 15.99 2.97 14.68
C SER A 59 14.63 3.13 13.99
N MET A 60 14.50 4.08 13.07
CA MET A 60 13.30 4.26 12.26
C MET A 60 13.00 3.03 11.40
N ALA A 61 14.01 2.47 10.71
CA ALA A 61 13.84 1.27 9.90
C ALA A 61 13.36 0.07 10.75
N ARG A 62 13.93 -0.11 11.94
CA ARG A 62 13.49 -1.13 12.90
C ARG A 62 12.05 -0.91 13.34
N SER A 63 11.66 0.31 13.70
CA SER A 63 10.28 0.62 14.09
C SER A 63 9.30 0.34 12.94
N LEU A 64 9.66 0.68 11.70
CA LEU A 64 8.84 0.38 10.53
C LEU A 64 8.70 -1.11 10.27
N GLU A 65 9.76 -1.90 10.49
CA GLU A 65 9.70 -3.37 10.36
C GLU A 65 8.78 -3.97 11.42
N ILE A 66 8.91 -3.55 12.69
CA ILE A 66 8.01 -3.99 13.77
C ILE A 66 6.56 -3.63 13.44
N LEU A 67 6.32 -2.41 12.94
CA LEU A 67 4.98 -2.00 12.50
C LEU A 67 4.47 -2.88 11.35
N ARG A 68 5.33 -3.23 10.39
CA ARG A 68 4.96 -4.12 9.28
C ARG A 68 4.61 -5.53 9.77
N GLU A 69 5.41 -6.10 10.65
CA GLU A 69 5.17 -7.42 11.25
C GLU A 69 3.87 -7.41 12.07
N SER A 70 3.64 -6.38 12.89
CA SER A 70 2.40 -6.23 13.65
C SER A 70 1.16 -5.99 12.79
N ALA A 71 1.36 -5.51 11.56
CA ALA A 71 0.30 -5.34 10.58
C ALA A 71 0.02 -6.61 9.79
N GLU A 72 0.74 -7.71 10.01
CA GLU A 72 0.39 -8.99 9.42
C GLU A 72 -0.87 -9.52 10.11
N VAL A 73 -1.95 -9.67 9.36
CA VAL A 73 -3.24 -10.11 9.87
C VAL A 73 -3.55 -11.45 9.26
N ASP A 74 -3.81 -12.42 10.14
CA ASP A 74 -4.42 -13.68 9.75
C ASP A 74 -5.88 -13.41 9.35
N LEU A 75 -6.13 -13.46 8.05
CA LEU A 75 -7.45 -13.22 7.46
C LEU A 75 -8.08 -14.57 7.08
N PRO A 76 -9.38 -14.78 7.36
CA PRO A 76 -10.07 -16.01 6.99
C PRO A 76 -9.97 -16.28 5.49
N GLN A 77 -9.79 -17.55 5.11
CA GLN A 77 -9.62 -17.94 3.70
C GLN A 77 -10.88 -17.68 2.86
N ASP A 78 -12.06 -17.81 3.47
CA ASP A 78 -13.38 -17.58 2.89
C ASP A 78 -13.76 -16.09 2.77
N LEU A 79 -12.83 -15.18 3.13
CA LEU A 79 -13.03 -13.73 3.02
C LEU A 79 -13.17 -13.26 1.57
N TRP A 80 -12.46 -13.88 0.62
CA TRP A 80 -12.42 -13.43 -0.78
C TRP A 80 -13.40 -14.24 -1.63
N LEU A 81 -14.39 -13.59 -2.23
CA LEU A 81 -15.45 -14.22 -3.03
C LEU A 81 -15.51 -13.61 -4.44
N ASP A 82 -15.23 -14.37 -5.50
CA ASP A 82 -15.46 -14.00 -6.91
C ASP A 82 -15.19 -12.51 -7.23
N GLY A 83 -14.00 -12.02 -6.89
CA GLY A 83 -13.60 -10.62 -7.15
C GLY A 83 -14.17 -9.58 -6.16
N GLY A 84 -14.76 -10.03 -5.07
CA GLY A 84 -15.30 -9.25 -3.96
C GLY A 84 -14.90 -9.81 -2.59
N ILE A 85 -15.55 -9.28 -1.56
CA ILE A 85 -15.26 -9.55 -0.15
C ILE A 85 -16.53 -10.12 0.49
N SER A 86 -16.45 -11.26 1.16
CA SER A 86 -17.56 -11.85 1.92
C SER A 86 -18.04 -10.90 3.01
N ARG A 87 -19.31 -10.49 2.92
CA ARG A 87 -19.87 -9.53 3.89
C ARG A 87 -20.02 -10.15 5.27
N SER A 88 -20.47 -11.39 5.36
CA SER A 88 -20.65 -12.09 6.63
C SER A 88 -19.33 -12.19 7.40
N VAL A 89 -18.27 -12.61 6.72
CA VAL A 89 -16.91 -12.71 7.29
C VAL A 89 -16.36 -11.33 7.63
N LEU A 90 -16.52 -10.33 6.76
CA LEU A 90 -16.04 -8.97 7.02
C LEU A 90 -16.68 -8.34 8.27
N MET A 91 -17.94 -8.67 8.56
CA MET A 91 -18.66 -8.21 9.76
C MET A 91 -18.17 -8.87 11.05
N THR A 92 -17.51 -10.04 11.00
CA THR A 92 -16.93 -10.68 12.20
C THR A 92 -15.56 -10.13 12.56
N LEU A 93 -14.92 -9.40 11.64
CA LEU A 93 -13.59 -8.83 11.83
C LEU A 93 -13.64 -7.53 12.66
N SER A 94 -12.56 -7.23 13.39
CA SER A 94 -12.41 -5.95 14.07
C SER A 94 -12.34 -4.78 13.07
N ARG A 95 -12.68 -3.56 13.51
CA ARG A 95 -12.60 -2.36 12.64
C ARG A 95 -11.22 -2.14 12.02
N SER A 96 -10.15 -2.50 12.74
CA SER A 96 -8.78 -2.41 12.19
C SER A 96 -8.59 -3.38 11.03
N GLN A 97 -9.01 -4.63 11.21
CA GLN A 97 -8.95 -5.66 10.17
C GLN A 97 -9.86 -5.31 8.98
N GLN A 98 -11.06 -4.77 9.20
CA GLN A 98 -11.93 -4.30 8.12
C GLN A 98 -11.25 -3.24 7.23
N LYS A 99 -10.60 -2.24 7.86
CA LYS A 99 -9.81 -1.22 7.12
C LYS A 99 -8.72 -1.86 6.29
N GLN A 100 -8.01 -2.82 6.88
CA GLN A 100 -6.93 -3.52 6.21
C GLN A 100 -7.41 -4.37 5.03
N VAL A 101 -8.53 -5.06 5.18
CA VAL A 101 -9.17 -5.84 4.11
C VAL A 101 -9.56 -4.92 2.94
N PHE A 102 -10.22 -3.79 3.21
CA PHE A 102 -10.53 -2.82 2.16
C PHE A 102 -9.27 -2.24 1.50
N ALA A 103 -8.22 -1.94 2.28
CA ALA A 103 -6.95 -1.48 1.74
C ALA A 103 -6.29 -2.53 0.83
N ILE A 104 -6.31 -3.81 1.21
CA ILE A 104 -5.80 -4.92 0.39
C ILE A 104 -6.63 -5.04 -0.89
N TYR A 105 -7.97 -4.99 -0.79
CA TYR A 105 -8.87 -5.06 -1.93
C TYR A 105 -8.65 -3.93 -2.94
N LEU A 106 -8.55 -2.69 -2.47
CA LEU A 106 -8.27 -1.53 -3.33
C LEU A 106 -6.93 -1.68 -4.06
N ARG A 107 -5.88 -2.11 -3.34
CA ARG A 107 -4.56 -2.35 -3.93
C ARG A 107 -4.56 -3.47 -4.97
N SER A 108 -5.29 -4.56 -4.73
CA SER A 108 -5.40 -5.66 -5.70
C SER A 108 -6.14 -5.24 -6.97
N ARG A 109 -6.99 -4.21 -6.90
CA ARG A 109 -7.65 -3.56 -8.04
C ARG A 109 -6.86 -2.39 -8.66
N GLY A 110 -5.61 -2.19 -8.25
CA GLY A 110 -4.74 -1.14 -8.80
C GLY A 110 -5.04 0.27 -8.27
N GLN A 111 -5.87 0.41 -7.24
CA GLN A 111 -6.14 1.69 -6.58
C GLN A 111 -5.19 1.91 -5.41
N TRP A 112 -4.18 2.75 -5.65
CA TRP A 112 -3.16 3.11 -4.65
C TRP A 112 -3.46 4.43 -3.94
N HIS A 113 -4.38 5.24 -4.50
CA HIS A 113 -4.70 6.58 -4.01
C HIS A 113 -6.01 6.57 -3.20
N PHE A 114 -5.95 6.08 -1.96
CA PHE A 114 -7.04 6.17 -1.00
C PHE A 114 -6.56 6.67 0.35
N THR A 115 -7.45 7.33 1.09
CA THR A 115 -7.16 7.91 2.40
C THR A 115 -7.77 7.06 3.51
N HIS A 116 -7.34 7.31 4.75
CA HIS A 116 -7.97 6.73 5.94
C HIS A 116 -9.48 7.02 5.97
N ASN A 117 -9.90 8.22 5.57
CA ASN A 117 -11.31 8.61 5.55
C ASN A 117 -12.13 7.79 4.54
N HIS A 118 -11.55 7.43 3.39
CA HIS A 118 -12.22 6.52 2.46
C HIS A 118 -12.51 5.16 3.10
N LEU A 119 -11.57 4.61 3.86
CA LEU A 119 -11.76 3.31 4.53
C LEU A 119 -12.83 3.39 5.63
N GLU A 120 -12.87 4.47 6.40
CA GLU A 120 -13.90 4.68 7.43
C GLU A 120 -15.30 4.81 6.81
N GLU A 121 -15.43 5.52 5.68
CA GLU A 121 -16.72 5.62 4.97
C GLU A 121 -17.16 4.24 4.46
N LEU A 122 -16.27 3.40 3.93
CA LEU A 122 -16.62 2.02 3.53
C LEU A 122 -17.15 1.20 4.71
N ILE A 123 -16.53 1.33 5.88
CA ILE A 123 -16.96 0.62 7.09
C ILE A 123 -18.33 1.12 7.56
N LYS A 124 -18.57 2.42 7.49
CA LYS A 124 -19.88 3.00 7.82
C LYS A 124 -20.99 2.37 6.98
N TYR A 125 -20.77 2.14 5.68
CA TYR A 125 -21.77 1.48 4.83
C TYR A 125 -21.96 -0.01 5.12
N LEU A 126 -20.98 -0.70 5.74
CA LEU A 126 -21.17 -2.07 6.25
C LEU A 126 -22.20 -2.09 7.39
N ASP A 127 -22.10 -1.13 8.32
CA ASP A 127 -22.93 -1.04 9.53
C ASP A 127 -24.37 -0.60 9.24
N VAL A 128 -24.60 0.19 8.17
CA VAL A 128 -25.83 0.98 8.01
C VAL A 128 -27.06 0.22 7.46
N SER A 129 -26.96 -0.94 6.77
CA SER A 129 -28.19 -1.61 6.31
C SER A 129 -28.05 -3.02 5.73
N ARG A 130 -29.09 -3.85 5.92
CA ARG A 130 -29.35 -5.13 5.20
C ARG A 130 -29.79 -4.95 3.72
N LYS A 131 -30.06 -3.71 3.27
CA LYS A 131 -30.42 -3.42 1.88
C LYS A 131 -29.15 -3.27 1.02
N GLU A 132 -29.29 -3.52 -0.28
CA GLU A 132 -28.22 -3.30 -1.24
C GLU A 132 -27.92 -1.79 -1.36
N HIS A 133 -26.64 -1.42 -1.29
CA HIS A 133 -26.19 -0.03 -1.43
C HIS A 133 -25.15 0.07 -2.54
N THR A 134 -25.27 1.11 -3.36
CA THR A 134 -24.31 1.39 -4.43
C THR A 134 -23.92 2.87 -4.39
N PHE A 135 -22.63 3.17 -4.40
CA PHE A 135 -22.12 4.55 -4.34
C PHE A 135 -20.73 4.68 -4.97
N LYS A 136 -20.30 5.92 -5.23
CA LYS A 136 -18.95 6.23 -5.73
C LYS A 136 -18.04 6.64 -4.58
N LEU A 137 -16.87 6.00 -4.47
CA LEU A 137 -15.85 6.38 -3.50
C LEU A 137 -14.46 5.98 -4.02
N ALA A 138 -13.46 6.83 -3.80
CA ALA A 138 -12.09 6.63 -4.27
C ALA A 138 -12.02 6.32 -5.79
N GLN A 139 -12.84 7.02 -6.58
CA GLN A 139 -12.96 6.85 -8.05
C GLN A 139 -13.46 5.46 -8.50
N MET A 140 -13.98 4.65 -7.58
CA MET A 140 -14.60 3.35 -7.89
C MET A 140 -16.09 3.38 -7.65
N GLN A 141 -16.81 2.54 -8.39
CA GLN A 141 -18.23 2.24 -8.15
C GLN A 141 -18.32 1.05 -7.20
N TRP A 142 -18.83 1.26 -5.99
CA TRP A 142 -18.95 0.23 -4.95
C TRP A 142 -20.35 -0.36 -4.90
N TYR A 143 -20.41 -1.66 -4.65
CA TYR A 143 -21.62 -2.46 -4.54
C TYR A 143 -21.58 -3.25 -3.22
N PHE A 144 -22.52 -2.98 -2.34
CA PHE A 144 -22.67 -3.62 -1.04
C PHE A 144 -23.93 -4.47 -1.07
N THR A 145 -23.78 -5.77 -1.31
CA THR A 145 -24.89 -6.73 -1.31
C THR A 145 -25.03 -7.41 0.06
N CYS A 146 -25.98 -8.32 0.22
CA CYS A 146 -26.09 -9.16 1.42
C CYS A 146 -24.97 -10.20 1.52
N GLU A 147 -24.46 -10.68 0.38
CA GLU A 147 -23.45 -11.75 0.32
C GLU A 147 -22.02 -11.18 0.26
N ARG A 148 -21.80 -10.18 -0.58
CA ARG A 148 -20.46 -9.65 -0.86
C ARG A 148 -20.41 -8.14 -1.05
N VAL A 149 -19.22 -7.58 -0.82
CA VAL A 149 -18.86 -6.19 -1.11
C VAL A 149 -17.81 -6.18 -2.22
N PHE A 150 -18.03 -5.43 -3.28
CA PHE A 150 -17.08 -5.34 -4.38
C PHE A 150 -17.12 -3.95 -5.03
N ALA A 151 -16.08 -3.64 -5.80
CA ALA A 151 -15.99 -2.40 -6.55
C ALA A 151 -15.61 -2.69 -8.01
N GLU A 152 -16.27 -2.00 -8.92
CA GLU A 152 -15.90 -1.97 -10.33
C GLU A 152 -14.85 -0.87 -10.55
N THR A 153 -13.75 -1.23 -11.21
CA THR A 153 -12.84 -0.24 -11.76
C THR A 153 -13.58 0.54 -12.83
N PRO A 154 -13.48 1.88 -12.87
CA PRO A 154 -14.10 2.64 -13.95
C PRO A 154 -13.60 2.07 -15.28
N PHE A 155 -14.53 1.68 -16.15
CA PHE A 155 -14.24 1.38 -17.54
C PHE A 155 -13.47 2.58 -18.09
N VAL A 156 -12.18 2.39 -18.36
CA VAL A 156 -11.47 3.28 -19.28
C VAL A 156 -12.08 2.94 -20.64
N VAL A 157 -13.12 3.68 -21.01
CA VAL A 157 -13.54 3.74 -22.42
C VAL A 157 -12.33 4.30 -23.13
N ASN A 158 -11.61 3.42 -23.83
CA ASN A 158 -10.52 3.81 -24.71
C ASN A 158 -11.14 4.75 -25.75
N PRO A 159 -10.80 6.05 -25.78
CA PRO A 159 -11.21 6.87 -26.90
C PRO A 159 -10.37 6.39 -28.09
N GLU A 160 -11.04 5.84 -29.10
CA GLU A 160 -10.47 5.57 -30.42
C GLU A 160 -9.80 6.81 -31.02
#